data_AF-A0A9P5PPD2-F1
#
_entry.id   AF-A0A9P5PPD2-F1
#
_cell.length_a   1.000
_cell.length_b   1.000
_cell.length_c   1.000
_cell.angle_alpha   90.00
_cell.angle_beta   90.00
_cell.angle_gamma   90.00
#
_symmetry.space_group_name_H-M   'P 1'
#
loop_
_entity.id
_entity.type
_entity.pdbx_description
1 polymer ?
#
loop_
_entity_poly.entity_id
_entity_poly.type
_entity_poly.pdbx_seq_one_letter_code
_entity_poly.pdbx_strand_id
1 'polypeptide(L)'
;IVDGRFYTGCRHFSGMATLRSDPDCLRDNCVFSVRHTHPYCRSPLCIRTMSQPVHNPIRFSPMTCASCRGRDGVCRSLMSI
;
A
#
# COMPACT_ATOMS: atom_id res chain seq x y z
N ILE A 1 1.01 -5.67 3.52
CA ILE A 1 1.60 -6.10 2.23
C ILE A 1 0.56 -5.78 1.17
N VAL A 2 0.94 -5.07 0.11
CA VAL A 2 0.04 -4.76 -1.01
C VAL A 2 0.34 -5.77 -2.10
N ASP A 3 -0.62 -6.63 -2.39
CA ASP A 3 -0.52 -7.55 -3.51
C ASP A 3 -0.93 -6.83 -4.80
N GLY A 4 -0.19 -7.08 -5.87
CA GLY A 4 -0.46 -6.39 -7.12
C GLY A 4 0.26 -6.94 -8.33
N ARG A 5 0.12 -6.19 -9.42
CA ARG A 5 0.74 -6.48 -10.70
C ARG A 5 1.93 -5.56 -10.92
N PHE A 6 3.07 -6.13 -11.28
CA PHE A 6 4.24 -5.38 -11.73
C PHE A 6 4.32 -5.40 -13.26
N TYR A 7 4.33 -4.22 -13.86
CA TYR A 7 4.49 -4.02 -15.29
C TYR A 7 5.97 -3.82 -15.61
N THR A 8 6.64 -4.82 -16.20
CA THR A 8 8.08 -4.77 -16.49
C THR A 8 8.40 -3.79 -17.62
N GLY A 9 7.46 -3.53 -18.53
CA GLY A 9 7.63 -2.57 -19.63
C GLY A 9 7.75 -1.11 -19.20
N CYS A 10 7.22 -0.74 -18.03
CA CYS A 10 7.34 0.62 -17.47
C CYS A 10 7.80 0.63 -16.00
N ARG A 11 8.22 -0.53 -15.47
CA ARG A 11 8.64 -0.76 -14.07
C ARG A 11 7.66 -0.21 -13.02
N HIS A 12 6.36 -0.30 -13.29
CA HIS A 12 5.33 0.20 -12.37
C HIS A 12 4.62 -0.92 -11.64
N PHE A 13 4.45 -0.72 -10.34
CA PHE A 13 3.61 -1.57 -9.49
C PHE A 13 2.18 -0.99 -9.44
N SER A 14 1.21 -1.82 -9.78
CA SER A 14 -0.21 -1.49 -9.64
C SER A 14 -0.79 -2.41 -8.58
N GLY A 15 -1.10 -1.83 -7.41
CA GLY A 15 -1.86 -2.52 -6.37
C GLY A 15 -3.20 -2.96 -6.95
N MET A 16 -3.48 -4.26 -6.88
CA MET A 16 -4.81 -4.75 -7.20
C MET A 16 -5.56 -4.69 -5.88
N ALA A 17 -6.59 -3.85 -5.79
CA ALA A 17 -7.29 -3.56 -4.55
C ALA A 17 -7.80 -4.85 -3.88
N THR A 18 -7.00 -5.40 -2.97
CA THR A 18 -7.50 -6.33 -1.96
C THR A 18 -8.16 -5.44 -0.93
N LEU A 19 -9.50 -5.42 -1.02
CA LEU A 19 -10.46 -4.83 -0.09
C LEU A 19 -9.84 -4.31 1.22
N ARG A 20 -9.99 -3.02 1.50
CA ARG A 20 -9.89 -2.47 2.87
C ARG A 20 -8.57 -2.76 3.60
N SER A 21 -7.45 -2.72 2.89
CA SER A 21 -6.10 -2.89 3.42
C SER A 21 -5.56 -1.61 4.10
N ASP A 22 -6.36 -1.02 4.99
CA ASP A 22 -5.75 -0.34 6.14
C ASP A 22 -5.10 -1.47 6.95
N PRO A 23 -3.77 -1.51 7.15
CA PRO A 23 -3.16 -2.59 7.88
C PRO A 23 -3.55 -2.40 9.34
N ASP A 24 -4.69 -2.96 9.74
CA ASP A 24 -4.92 -3.21 11.15
C ASP A 24 -3.71 -4.02 11.64
N CYS A 25 -2.93 -3.46 12.57
CA CYS A 25 -1.77 -4.18 13.12
C CYS A 25 -2.18 -5.49 13.80
N LEU A 26 -3.48 -5.68 14.07
CA LEU A 26 -4.11 -6.75 14.82
C LEU A 26 -3.51 -6.94 16.22
N ARG A 27 -2.98 -5.84 16.78
CA ARG A 27 -2.37 -5.79 18.11
C ARG A 27 -3.15 -4.85 19.00
N ASP A 28 -3.22 -5.19 20.28
CA ASP A 28 -3.93 -4.40 21.29
C ASP A 28 -3.18 -3.10 21.64
N ASN A 29 -1.89 -3.02 21.30
CA ASN A 29 -1.05 -1.84 21.49
C ASN A 29 -0.91 -0.96 20.23
N CYS A 30 -1.66 -1.19 19.16
CA CYS A 30 -1.58 -0.36 17.94
C CYS A 30 -2.81 0.55 17.82
N VAL A 31 -2.61 1.87 17.72
CA VAL A 31 -3.72 2.84 17.69
C VAL A 31 -4.61 2.68 16.44
N PHE A 32 -4.06 2.13 15.37
CA PHE A 32 -4.77 1.89 14.11
C PHE A 32 -5.54 0.55 14.09
N SER A 33 -5.42 -0.25 15.15
CA SER A 33 -6.09 -1.56 15.28
C SER A 33 -7.50 -1.40 15.81
N VAL A 34 -8.47 -2.15 15.27
CA VAL A 34 -9.84 -2.21 15.81
C VAL A 34 -9.89 -2.85 17.20
N ARG A 35 -8.84 -3.59 17.58
CA ARG A 35 -8.72 -4.20 18.92
C ARG A 35 -8.22 -3.22 19.97
N HIS A 36 -7.78 -2.03 19.56
CA HIS A 36 -7.30 -1.04 20.50
C HIS A 36 -8.45 -0.38 21.24
N THR A 37 -8.41 -0.43 22.56
CA THR A 37 -9.51 -0.02 23.44
C THR A 37 -9.81 1.49 23.40
N HIS A 38 -8.88 2.31 22.89
CA HIS A 38 -8.98 3.77 22.97
C HIS A 38 -8.59 4.47 21.66
N PRO A 39 -9.51 5.13 20.94
CA PRO A 39 -9.24 5.77 19.65
C PRO A 39 -8.23 6.94 19.70
N TYR A 40 -7.73 7.34 20.88
CA TYR A 40 -6.82 8.48 21.06
C TYR A 40 -5.72 8.21 22.11
N CYS A 41 -5.18 6.99 22.14
CA CYS A 41 -4.11 6.68 23.08
C CYS A 41 -2.84 7.50 22.80
N ARG A 42 -2.34 8.14 23.87
CA ARG A 42 -1.08 8.92 23.88
C ARG A 42 0.03 8.22 24.67
N SER A 43 -0.21 6.99 25.11
CA SER A 43 0.81 6.22 25.84
C SER A 43 2.03 5.97 24.94
N PRO A 44 3.26 6.11 25.46
CA PRO A 44 4.47 5.78 24.72
C PRO A 44 4.59 4.27 24.45
N LEU A 45 3.79 3.43 25.11
CA LEU A 45 3.76 1.98 24.92
C LEU A 45 2.94 1.55 23.69
N CYS A 46 2.23 2.48 23.04
CA CYS A 46 1.40 2.19 21.88
C CYS A 46 2.12 2.54 20.58
N ILE A 47 1.91 1.73 19.55
CA ILE A 47 2.39 1.94 18.18
C ILE A 47 1.49 3.00 17.55
N ARG A 48 2.08 4.16 17.26
CA ARG A 48 1.39 5.36 16.71
C ARG A 48 1.79 5.65 15.26
N THR A 49 2.63 4.80 14.67
CA THR A 49 3.08 4.89 13.29
C THR A 49 2.86 3.55 12.60
N MET A 50 2.41 3.60 11.35
CA MET A 50 2.34 2.43 10.48
C MET A 50 3.63 2.29 9.69
N SER A 51 4.09 1.05 9.50
CA SER A 51 5.18 0.79 8.57
C SER A 51 4.71 0.94 7.12
N GLN A 52 5.63 1.29 6.23
CA GLN A 52 5.31 1.44 4.82
C GLN A 52 4.81 0.10 4.25
N PRO A 53 3.74 0.10 3.43
CA PRO A 53 3.23 -1.13 2.86
C PRO A 53 4.26 -1.80 1.95
N VAL A 54 4.65 -3.03 2.28
CA VAL A 54 5.53 -3.83 1.41
C VAL A 54 4.77 -4.20 0.14
N HIS A 55 5.30 -3.87 -1.03
CA HIS A 55 4.73 -4.25 -2.32
C HIS A 55 5.12 -5.69 -2.68
N ASN A 56 4.13 -6.55 -2.91
CA ASN A 56 4.33 -7.92 -3.34
C ASN A 56 3.79 -8.13 -4.77
N PRO A 57 4.68 -8.23 -5.78
CA PRO A 57 4.26 -8.46 -7.15
C PRO A 57 3.84 -9.92 -7.36
N ILE A 58 2.54 -10.20 -7.23
CA ILE A 58 1.96 -11.52 -7.49
C ILE A 58 1.81 -11.83 -8.99
N ARG A 59 1.86 -10.81 -9.84
CA ARG A 59 1.76 -10.97 -11.30
C ARG A 59 2.75 -10.05 -12.02
N PHE A 60 3.50 -10.59 -12.96
CA PHE A 60 4.38 -9.83 -13.84
C PHE A 60 3.74 -9.69 -15.23
N SER A 61 3.78 -8.49 -15.81
CA SER A 61 3.24 -8.22 -17.16
C SER A 61 4.29 -7.49 -18.00
N PRO A 62 4.63 -7.96 -19.21
CA PRO A 62 5.55 -7.27 -20.11
C PRO A 62 4.97 -5.98 -20.69
N MET A 63 3.66 -5.79 -20.60
CA MET A 63 2.98 -4.62 -21.14
C MET A 63 3.25 -3.37 -20.30
N THR A 64 3.03 -2.20 -20.88
CA THR A 64 2.96 -0.93 -20.15
C THR A 64 1.62 -0.85 -19.39
N CYS A 65 1.62 -0.19 -18.23
CA CYS A 65 0.38 0.00 -17.47
C CYS A 65 -0.59 0.92 -18.23
N ALA A 66 -1.89 0.81 -17.95
CA ALA A 66 -2.92 1.61 -18.61
C ALA A 66 -2.64 3.13 -18.51
N SER A 67 -2.08 3.58 -17.39
CA SER A 67 -1.68 4.98 -17.17
C SER A 67 -0.55 5.44 -18.10
N CYS A 68 0.42 4.56 -18.39
CA CYS A 68 1.53 4.86 -19.29
C CYS A 68 1.13 4.68 -20.77
N ARG A 69 0.17 3.79 -21.04
CA ARG A 69 -0.34 3.54 -22.40
C ARG A 69 -1.15 4.71 -22.96
N GLY A 70 -1.79 5.51 -22.11
CA GLY A 70 -2.69 6.61 -22.54
C GLY A 70 -2.13 8.02 -22.46
N ARG A 71 -0.88 8.24 -22.02
CA ARG A 71 -0.34 9.60 -21.73
C ARG A 71 1.06 9.86 -22.31
N ASP A 72 1.35 9.43 -23.54
CA ASP A 72 2.64 9.71 -24.20
C ASP A 72 3.88 9.35 -23.33
N GLY A 73 3.76 8.32 -22.49
CA GLY A 73 4.83 7.85 -21.60
C GLY A 73 4.95 8.55 -20.24
N VAL A 74 4.16 9.59 -19.92
CA VAL A 74 4.25 10.30 -18.63
C VAL A 74 3.30 9.69 -17.59
N CYS A 75 3.78 8.64 -16.92
CA CYS A 75 3.14 8.13 -15.71
C CYS A 75 3.47 9.04 -14.52
N ARG A 76 2.56 9.95 -14.16
CA ARG A 76 2.56 10.54 -12.80
C ARG A 76 2.11 9.47 -11.82
N SER A 77 3.02 8.56 -11.48
CA SER A 77 2.86 7.76 -10.28
C SER A 77 2.91 8.76 -9.13
N LEU A 78 1.77 9.02 -8.50
CA LEU A 78 1.72 9.66 -7.18
C LEU A 78 2.32 8.66 -6.19
N MET A 79 3.62 8.43 -6.29
CA MET A 79 4.42 8.07 -5.13
C MET A 79 4.67 9.38 -4.40
N SER A 80 3.66 9.84 -3.68
CA SER A 80 3.86 10.82 -2.63
C SER A 80 4.76 10.15 -1.60
N ILE A 81 6.00 10.64 -1.54
CA ILE A 81 6.95 10.44 -0.44
C ILE A 81 6.29 10.89 0.85
#